data_AF-A0A447JHH5-F1
#
_entry.id   AF-A0A447JHH5-F1
#
_cell.length_a   1.000
_cell.length_b   1.000
_cell.length_c   1.000
_cell.angle_alpha   90.00
_cell.angle_beta   90.00
_cell.angle_gamma   90.00
#
_symmetry.space_group_name_H-M   'P 1'
#
loop_
_entity.id
_entity.type
_entity.pdbx_description
1 polymer ?
#
loop_
_entity_poly.entity_id
_entity_poly.type
_entity_poly.pdbx_seq_one_letter_code
_entity_poly.pdbx_strand_id
1 'polypeptide(L)' 'MKSVSLLDGHIVLFRRLAERGHYPAIDVLATLSRVFPVVTSHEHRQLAAILRRRLALYQEV' A
#
# COMPACT_ATOMS: atom_id res chain seq x y z
N MET A 1 18.52 -9.77 2.27
CA MET A 1 18.39 -8.58 3.13
C MET A 1 18.00 -7.40 2.24
N LYS A 2 16.70 -7.10 2.08
CA LYS A 2 16.23 -6.01 1.18
C LYS A 2 16.34 -4.67 1.90
N SER A 3 17.00 -3.72 1.25
CA SER A 3 17.42 -2.41 1.75
C SER A 3 16.25 -1.42 1.97
N VAL A 4 15.34 -1.74 2.90
CA VAL A 4 14.26 -0.82 3.34
C VAL A 4 14.74 0.11 4.48
N SER A 5 16.04 0.08 4.80
CA SER A 5 16.54 0.69 6.03
C SER A 5 16.78 2.21 5.93
N LEU A 6 16.89 2.78 4.73
CA LEU A 6 17.25 4.20 4.55
C LEU A 6 16.06 5.12 4.25
N LEU A 7 14.96 4.58 3.72
CA LEU A 7 13.81 5.39 3.28
C LEU A 7 12.66 5.36 4.29
N ASP A 8 11.93 6.46 4.37
CA ASP A 8 10.72 6.61 5.20
C ASP A 8 9.50 5.88 4.64
N GLY A 9 9.67 5.12 3.55
CA GLY A 9 8.63 4.32 2.93
C GLY A 9 9.15 3.54 1.73
N HIS A 10 8.32 2.66 1.19
CA HIS A 10 8.59 1.95 -0.05
C HIS A 10 7.28 1.62 -0.75
N ILE A 11 7.26 1.78 -2.07
CA ILE A 11 6.16 1.38 -2.94
C ILE A 11 6.52 0.04 -3.56
N VAL A 12 5.66 -0.96 -3.36
CA VAL A 12 5.81 -2.28 -3.96
C VAL A 12 4.99 -2.33 -5.24
N LEU A 13 5.62 -2.78 -6.32
CA LEU A 13 4.94 -3.00 -7.59
C LEU A 13 4.65 -4.50 -7.77
N PHE A 14 3.45 -4.81 -8.26
CA PHE A 14 3.02 -6.17 -8.51
C PHE A 14 2.95 -6.48 -10.01
N ARG A 15 3.78 -7.42 -10.46
CA ARG A 15 3.88 -7.77 -11.87
C ARG A 15 2.55 -8.23 -12.47
N ARG A 16 1.77 -9.01 -11.71
CA ARG A 16 0.44 -9.50 -12.13
C ARG A 16 -0.56 -8.37 -12.41
N LEU A 17 -0.42 -7.20 -11.74
CA LEU A 17 -1.25 -6.03 -12.05
C LEU A 17 -0.87 -5.41 -13.39
N ALA A 18 0.43 -5.24 -13.64
CA ALA A 18 0.93 -4.73 -14.92
C ALA A 18 0.53 -5.63 -16.10
N GLU A 19 0.64 -6.96 -15.95
CA GLU A 19 0.24 -7.95 -16.96
C GLU A 19 -1.27 -7.91 -17.27
N ARG A 20 -2.09 -7.36 -16.37
CA ARG A 20 -3.53 -7.11 -16.56
C ARG A 20 -3.84 -5.72 -17.10
N GLY A 21 -2.83 -4.94 -17.46
CA GLY A 21 -2.97 -3.56 -17.91
C GLY A 21 -3.30 -2.55 -16.81
N HIS A 22 -3.15 -2.92 -15.53
CA HIS A 22 -3.44 -2.03 -14.40
C HIS A 22 -2.22 -1.16 -14.07
N TYR A 23 -2.36 0.16 -14.26
CA TYR A 23 -1.32 1.13 -13.99
C TYR A 23 -1.82 2.30 -13.14
N PRO A 24 -1.04 2.73 -12.12
CA PRO A 24 0.24 2.15 -11.70
C PRO A 24 0.05 0.79 -11.00
N ALA A 25 0.96 -0.15 -11.26
CA ALA A 25 0.85 -1.54 -10.80
C ALA A 25 1.24 -1.71 -9.32
N ILE A 26 0.62 -0.95 -8.41
CA ILE A 26 1.00 -0.87 -7.01
C ILE A 26 0.31 -1.96 -6.18
N ASP A 27 1.11 -2.71 -5.40
CA ASP A 27 0.58 -3.51 -4.30
C ASP A 27 0.36 -2.60 -3.08
N VAL A 28 -0.88 -2.18 -2.88
CA VAL A 28 -1.25 -1.27 -1.78
C VAL A 28 -0.99 -1.91 -0.41
N LEU A 29 -1.18 -3.22 -0.26
CA LEU A 29 -1.05 -3.88 1.03
C LEU A 29 0.42 -4.09 1.41
N ALA A 30 1.26 -4.42 0.44
CA ALA A 30 2.71 -4.56 0.63
C ALA A 30 3.47 -3.22 0.67
N THR A 31 2.86 -2.13 0.19
CA THR A 31 3.41 -0.76 0.24
C THR A 31 3.27 -0.15 1.63
N LEU A 32 4.30 0.57 2.10
CA LEU A 32 4.35 1.18 3.44
C LEU A 32 4.93 2.59 3.40
N SER A 33 4.38 3.46 4.25
CA SER A 33 4.90 4.80 4.53
C SER A 33 4.94 5.02 6.04
N ARG A 34 6.12 5.34 6.57
CA ARG A 34 6.37 5.60 8.01
C ARG A 34 5.91 6.99 8.42
N VAL A 35 5.90 7.95 7.50
CA VAL A 35 5.43 9.32 7.75
C VAL A 35 3.90 9.45 7.66
N PHE A 36 3.21 8.46 7.07
CA PHE A 36 1.76 8.48 6.90
C PHE A 36 0.98 8.87 8.18
N PRO A 37 1.28 8.33 9.37
CA PRO A 37 0.54 8.68 10.58
C PRO A 37 0.68 10.15 10.99
N VAL A 38 1.82 10.77 10.64
CA VAL A 38 2.18 12.14 11.05
C VAL A 38 1.62 13.18 10.07
N VAL A 39 1.54 12.85 8.79
CA VAL A 39 1.13 13.79 7.72
C VAL A 39 -0.35 13.71 7.34
N THR A 40 -1.13 12.84 7.99
CA THR A 40 -2.55 12.65 7.68
C THR A 40 -3.46 12.99 8.86
N SER A 41 -4.71 13.36 8.57
CA SER A 41 -5.74 13.55 9.58
C SER A 41 -6.20 12.21 10.17
N HIS A 42 -6.85 12.25 11.35
CA HIS A 42 -7.43 11.05 11.96
C HIS A 42 -8.45 10.37 11.05
N GLU A 43 -9.33 11.15 10.42
CA GLU A 43 -10.34 10.67 9.48
C GLU A 43 -9.70 9.96 8.27
N HIS A 44 -8.65 10.54 7.68
CA HIS A 44 -7.94 9.91 6.57
C HIS A 44 -7.34 8.55 7.01
N ARG A 45 -6.74 8.47 8.20
CA ARG A 45 -6.23 7.18 8.73
C ARG A 45 -7.33 6.13 8.89
N GLN A 46 -8.52 6.53 9.35
CA GLN A 46 -9.66 5.61 9.48
C GLN A 46 -10.14 5.09 8.12
N LEU A 47 -10.32 5.99 7.14
CA LEU A 47 -10.73 5.62 5.79
C LEU A 47 -9.70 4.71 5.12
N ALA A 48 -8.41 5.01 5.27
CA ALA A 48 -7.32 4.17 4.78
C ALA A 48 -7.35 2.77 5.41
N ALA A 49 -7.61 2.66 6.72
CA ALA A 49 -7.75 1.37 7.40
C ALA A 49 -8.94 0.56 6.86
N ILE A 50 -10.08 1.21 6.59
CA ILE A 50 -11.24 0.56 5.98
C ILE A 50 -10.90 0.05 4.58
N LEU A 51 -10.28 0.88 3.75
CA LEU A 51 -9.86 0.49 2.39
C LEU A 51 -8.90 -0.70 2.43
N ARG A 52 -7.86 -0.66 3.28
CA ARG A 52 -6.89 -1.75 3.40
C ARG A 52 -7.56 -3.07 3.84
N ARG A 53 -8.52 -3.02 4.78
CA ARG A 53 -9.30 -4.20 5.16
C ARG A 53 -10.09 -4.78 3.98
N ARG A 54 -10.76 -3.92 3.19
CA ARG A 54 -11.50 -4.37 2.00
C ARG A 54 -10.59 -4.95 0.92
N LEU A 55 -9.43 -4.35 0.70
CA LEU A 55 -8.43 -4.87 -0.25
C LEU A 55 -7.86 -6.22 0.21
N ALA A 56 -7.64 -6.40 1.51
CA ALA A 56 -7.20 -7.69 2.05
C ALA A 56 -8.23 -8.79 1.80
N LEU A 57 -9.50 -8.53 2.12
CA LEU A 57 -10.60 -9.46 1.83
C LEU A 57 -10.74 -9.77 0.34
N TYR A 58 -10.55 -8.76 -0.53
CA TYR A 58 -10.60 -8.95 -1.97
C TYR A 58 -9.45 -9.82 -2.52
N GLN A 59 -8.29 -9.85 -1.87
CA GLN A 59 -7.16 -10.70 -2.28
C GLN A 59 -7.29 -12.16 -1.85
N GLU A 60 -8.14 -12.46 -0.87
CA GLU A 60 -8.40 -13.83 -0.39
C GLU A 60 -9.37 -14.61 -1.31
N VAL A 61 -10.05 -13.93 -2.23
CA VAL A 61 -11.00 -14.48 -3.21
C VAL A 61 -10.33 -14.63 -4.57
#